data_AF-A0A5J4P4K6-F1
#
_entry.id   AF-A0A5J4P4K6-F1
#
_cell.length_a   1.000
_cell.length_b   1.000
_cell.length_c   1.000
_cell.angle_alpha   90.00
_cell.angle_beta   90.00
_cell.angle_gamma   90.00
#
_symmetry.space_group_name_H-M   'P 1'
#
loop_
_entity.id
_entity.type
_entity.pdbx_description
1 polymer ?
#
loop_
_entity_poly.entity_id
_entity_poly.type
_entity_poly.pdbx_seq_one_letter_code
_entity_poly.pdbx_strand_id
1 'polypeptide(L)' 'MNIKRNIIFALESRKKEGKPIRENVPIRMRVIYNSKRIEFTT' A
#
# COMPACT_ATOMS: atom_id res chain seq x y z
N MET A 1 -19.39 11.32 9.51
CA MET A 1 -18.91 9.91 9.56
C MET A 1 -17.54 9.90 10.20
N ASN A 2 -17.43 9.46 11.47
CA ASN A 2 -16.15 9.46 12.19
C ASN A 2 -15.30 8.27 11.78
N ILE A 3 -14.16 8.58 11.17
CA ILE A 3 -13.24 7.64 10.56
C ILE A 3 -12.01 7.63 11.46
N LYS A 4 -12.08 6.93 12.60
CA LYS A 4 -10.85 6.58 13.31
C LYS A 4 -10.31 5.33 12.63
N ARG A 5 -9.39 5.51 11.68
CA ARG A 5 -8.84 4.42 10.86
C ARG A 5 -7.33 4.49 10.82
N ASN A 6 -6.70 3.34 10.97
CA ASN A 6 -5.28 3.19 10.70
C ASN A 6 -5.09 3.08 9.19
N ILE A 7 -4.34 4.02 8.62
CA ILE A 7 -3.89 4.00 7.24
C ILE A 7 -2.45 3.52 7.25
N ILE A 8 -2.15 2.47 6.49
CA ILE A 8 -0.80 1.93 6.39
C ILE A 8 -0.36 2.04 4.93
N PHE A 9 0.80 2.66 4.73
CA PHE A 9 1.46 2.77 3.44
C PHE A 9 2.66 1.83 3.40
N ALA A 10 2.87 1.17 2.28
CA ALA A 10 4.05 0.35 2.02
C ALA A 10 4.44 0.46 0.54
N LEU A 11 5.74 0.45 0.27
CA LEU A 11 6.25 0.31 -1.09
C LEU A 11 6.08 -1.15 -1.55
N GLU A 12 5.71 -1.34 -2.82
CA GLU A 12 5.74 -2.67 -3.41
C GLU A 12 7.18 -3.19 -3.51
N SER A 13 7.40 -4.46 -3.20
CA SER A 13 8.69 -5.08 -3.50
C SER A 13 8.73 -5.45 -4.98
N ARG A 14 9.30 -4.56 -5.80
CA ARG A 14 9.49 -4.82 -7.24
C ARG A 14 10.95 -5.10 -7.57
N LYS A 15 11.14 -6.03 -8.51
CA LYS A 15 12.45 -6.32 -9.12
C LYS A 15 12.31 -6.22 -10.63
N LYS A 16 13.29 -5.61 -11.28
CA LYS A 16 13.46 -5.63 -12.74
C LYS A 16 14.82 -6.22 -13.02
N GLU A 17 14.88 -7.24 -13.87
CA GLU A 17 16.13 -7.94 -14.24
C GLU A 17 16.94 -8.41 -13.00
N GLY A 18 16.24 -8.91 -11.99
CA GLY A 18 16.83 -9.40 -10.74
C GLY A 18 17.30 -8.33 -9.76
N LYS A 19 17.32 -7.04 -10.14
CA LYS A 19 17.69 -5.92 -9.26
C LYS A 19 16.46 -5.29 -8.61
N PRO A 20 16.51 -4.90 -7.32
CA PRO A 20 15.41 -4.21 -6.67
C PRO A 20 15.21 -2.83 -7.32
N ILE A 21 13.97 -2.51 -7.67
CA ILE A 21 13.60 -1.19 -8.17
C ILE A 21 13.47 -0.28 -6.95
N ARG A 22 14.19 0.85 -6.94
CA ARG A 22 14.11 1.86 -5.86
C ARG A 22 13.39 3.14 -6.29
N GLU A 23 13.29 3.39 -7.59
CA GLU A 23 12.66 4.58 -8.17
C GLU A 23 11.30 4.26 -8.77
N ASN A 24 10.33 5.17 -8.63
CA ASN A 24 8.95 5.01 -9.13
C ASN A 24 8.32 3.66 -8.76
N VAL A 25 8.62 3.18 -7.55
CA VAL A 25 8.02 1.96 -7.00
C VAL A 25 6.58 2.27 -6.61
N PRO A 26 5.59 1.50 -7.10
CA PRO A 26 4.20 1.72 -6.72
C PRO A 26 3.98 1.62 -5.22
N ILE A 27 3.05 2.45 -4.73
CA ILE A 27 2.68 2.49 -3.32
C ILE A 27 1.42 1.67 -3.13
N ARG A 28 1.48 0.74 -2.19
CA ARG A 28 0.31 0.03 -1.67
C ARG A 28 -0.19 0.72 -0.41
N MET A 29 -1.48 1.00 -0.39
CA MET A 29 -2.15 1.60 0.76
C MET A 29 -3.24 0.65 1.24
N ARG A 30 -3.34 0.45 2.56
CA ARG A 30 -4.44 -0.29 3.17
C ARG A 30 -5.11 0.52 4.26
N VAL A 31 -6.43 0.40 4.32
CA VAL A 31 -7.28 1.06 5.33
C VAL A 31 -8.16 0.00 5.98
N ILE A 32 -8.23 0.03 7.31
CA ILE A 32 -9.22 -0.76 8.05
C ILE A 32 -10.47 0.09 8.24
N TYR A 33 -11.58 -0.32 7.64
CA TYR A 33 -12.88 0.33 7.81
C TYR A 33 -13.97 -0.68 8.11
N ASN A 34 -14.76 -0.43 9.16
CA ASN A 34 -15.88 -1.28 9.55
C ASN A 34 -15.44 -2.76 9.67
N SER A 35 -14.29 -2.96 10.32
CA SER A 35 -13.62 -4.27 10.47
C SER A 35 -13.27 -4.98 9.15
N LYS A 36 -13.33 -4.27 8.01
CA LYS A 36 -12.91 -4.76 6.70
C LYS A 36 -11.59 -4.13 6.28
N ARG A 37 -10.74 -4.94 5.67
CA ARG A 37 -9.52 -4.49 5.01
C ARG A 37 -9.86 -4.06 3.59
N ILE A 38 -9.57 -2.81 3.27
CA ILE A 38 -9.67 -2.25 1.92
C ILE A 38 -8.25 -1.96 1.45
N GLU A 39 -7.88 -2.49 0.29
CA GLU A 39 -6.58 -2.25 -0.34
C GLU A 39 -6.72 -1.33 -1.55
N PHE A 40 -5.73 -0.45 -1.70
CA PHE A 40 -5.56 0.44 -2.84
C PHE A 40 -4.18 0.17 -3.47
N THR A 41 -4.16 -0.04 -4.77
CA THR A 41 -2.97 -0.27 -5.58
C THR A 41 -2.97 0.75 -6.72
N THR A 42 -1.80 1.27 -7.08
CA THR A 42 -1.58 2.17 -8.22
C THR A 42 -0.68 1.52 -9.26
#